data_AF-A0A164E957-F1
#
_entry.id   AF-A0A164E957-F1
#
_cell.length_a   1.000
_cell.length_b   1.000
_cell.length_c   1.000
_cell.angle_alpha   90.00
_cell.angle_beta   90.00
_cell.angle_gamma   90.00
#
_symmetry.space_group_name_H-M   'P 1'
#
loop_
_entity.id
_entity.type
_entity.pdbx_description
1 polymer ?
#
loop_
_entity_poly.entity_id
_entity_poly.type
_entity_poly.pdbx_seq_one_letter_code
_entity_poly.pdbx_strand_id
1 'polypeptide(L)'
;APDLFRLRTTAKRQHTNLVTRVYNMINRRAAQAGFVVLSTDLEAALERVTAINERYVIAGELDDQERAAAEDYIQGVAAVNRQARLAIGGYLQPGTNPRLEGWIVEDSNIDQALQQ
;
A
#
# COMPACT_ATOMS: atom_id res chain seq x y z
N ALA A 1 -18.45 -9.64 -8.45
CA ALA A 1 -18.59 -8.36 -9.19
C ALA A 1 -17.28 -7.97 -9.93
N PRO A 2 -17.16 -8.29 -11.23
CA PRO A 2 -15.92 -8.09 -12.00
C PRO A 2 -15.37 -6.65 -12.01
N ASP A 3 -16.26 -5.66 -12.02
CA ASP A 3 -15.84 -4.25 -11.98
C ASP A 3 -15.21 -3.83 -10.65
N LEU A 4 -15.70 -4.36 -9.52
CA LEU A 4 -15.13 -4.05 -8.21
C LEU A 4 -13.76 -4.68 -8.03
N PHE A 5 -13.55 -5.88 -8.55
CA PHE A 5 -12.24 -6.52 -8.58
C PHE A 5 -11.24 -5.67 -9.38
N ARG A 6 -11.61 -5.27 -10.61
CA ARG A 6 -10.77 -4.40 -11.46
C ARG A 6 -10.46 -3.04 -10.81
N LEU A 7 -11.45 -2.45 -10.14
CA LEU A 7 -11.27 -1.19 -9.39
C LEU A 7 -10.30 -1.37 -8.23
N ARG A 8 -10.41 -2.48 -7.48
CA ARG A 8 -9.50 -2.82 -6.37
C ARG A 8 -8.07 -2.98 -6.86
N THR A 9 -7.84 -3.72 -7.95
CA THR A 9 -6.52 -3.88 -8.56
C THR A 9 -5.93 -2.54 -9.01
N THR A 10 -6.75 -1.69 -9.63
CA THR A 10 -6.30 -0.36 -10.08
C THR A 10 -5.91 0.54 -8.90
N ALA A 11 -6.73 0.55 -7.84
CA ALA A 11 -6.43 1.32 -6.64
C ALA A 11 -5.16 0.81 -5.94
N LYS A 12 -4.95 -0.52 -5.86
CA LYS A 12 -3.72 -1.10 -5.32
C LYS A 12 -2.50 -0.64 -6.11
N ARG A 13 -2.57 -0.69 -7.44
CA ARG A 13 -1.46 -0.26 -8.29
C ARG A 13 -1.09 1.21 -8.06
N GLN A 14 -2.09 2.08 -7.86
CA GLN A 14 -1.84 3.48 -7.50
C GLN A 14 -1.13 3.59 -6.14
N HIS A 15 -1.58 2.83 -5.15
CA HIS A 15 -0.91 2.74 -3.84
C HIS A 15 0.54 2.26 -3.97
N THR A 16 0.79 1.15 -4.67
CA THR A 16 2.14 0.62 -4.91
C THR A 16 3.04 1.66 -5.59
N ASN A 17 2.53 2.38 -6.60
CA ASN A 17 3.30 3.43 -7.28
C ASN A 17 3.74 4.56 -6.32
N LEU A 18 2.91 4.92 -5.34
CA LEU A 18 3.28 5.91 -4.32
C LEU A 18 4.37 5.36 -3.39
N VAL A 19 4.25 4.11 -2.96
CA VAL A 19 5.26 3.41 -2.15
C VAL A 19 6.61 3.39 -2.87
N THR A 20 6.64 3.00 -4.15
CA THR A 20 7.85 3.03 -4.99
C THR A 20 8.40 4.45 -5.15
N ARG A 21 7.53 5.46 -5.25
CA ARG A 21 7.97 6.86 -5.35
C ARG A 21 8.64 7.33 -4.07
N VAL A 22 8.14 6.94 -2.89
CA VAL A 22 8.81 7.20 -1.61
C VAL A 22 10.21 6.58 -1.59
N TYR A 23 10.34 5.31 -2.03
CA TYR A 23 11.62 4.62 -2.11
C TYR A 23 12.64 5.38 -2.94
N ASN A 24 12.24 5.73 -4.17
CA ASN A 24 13.10 6.46 -5.09
C ASN A 24 13.48 7.85 -4.55
N MET A 25 12.54 8.53 -3.86
CA MET A 25 12.81 9.85 -3.29
C MET A 25 13.77 9.80 -2.11
N ILE A 26 13.65 8.80 -1.22
CA ILE A 26 14.59 8.61 -0.12
C ILE A 26 15.99 8.32 -0.67
N ASN A 27 16.11 7.37 -1.61
CA ASN A 27 17.40 6.98 -2.16
C ASN A 27 18.14 8.11 -2.88
N ARG A 28 17.42 8.96 -3.62
CA ARG A 28 18.03 10.12 -4.30
C ARG A 28 18.20 11.34 -3.41
N ARG A 29 17.85 11.24 -2.12
CA ARG A 29 17.88 12.35 -1.14
C ARG A 29 17.08 13.58 -1.59
N ALA A 30 15.83 13.35 -1.98
CA ALA A 30 14.94 14.40 -2.45
C ALA A 30 14.64 15.45 -1.36
N ALA A 31 14.15 16.62 -1.77
CA ALA A 31 13.73 17.68 -0.88
C ALA A 31 12.57 17.26 0.05
N GLN A 32 12.61 17.72 1.29
CA GLN A 32 11.68 17.33 2.36
C GLN A 32 10.21 17.63 2.03
N ALA A 33 9.92 18.77 1.37
CA ALA A 33 8.55 19.18 1.06
C ALA A 33 7.77 18.14 0.24
N GLY A 34 8.46 17.39 -0.63
CA GLY A 34 7.83 16.34 -1.45
C GLY A 34 7.35 15.14 -0.63
N PHE A 35 7.91 14.90 0.56
CA PHE A 35 7.52 13.78 1.41
C PHE A 35 6.26 14.04 2.22
N VAL A 36 5.99 15.30 2.58
CA VAL A 36 4.74 15.67 3.28
C VAL A 36 3.54 15.35 2.38
N VAL A 37 3.59 15.79 1.12
CA VAL A 37 2.54 15.50 0.12
C VAL A 37 2.39 13.99 -0.08
N LEU A 38 3.50 13.26 -0.24
CA LEU A 38 3.46 11.81 -0.42
C LEU A 38 2.88 11.04 0.78
N SER A 39 3.13 11.51 2.01
CA SER A 39 2.52 10.87 3.19
C SER A 39 1.00 11.00 3.17
N THR A 40 0.47 12.16 2.77
CA THR A 40 -0.98 12.39 2.63
C THR A 40 -1.55 11.56 1.49
N ASP A 41 -0.88 11.52 0.34
CA ASP A 41 -1.32 10.72 -0.81
C ASP A 41 -1.39 9.22 -0.48
N LEU A 42 -0.44 8.72 0.32
CA LEU A 42 -0.43 7.33 0.80
C LEU A 42 -1.64 7.00 1.68
N GLU A 43 -2.02 7.89 2.60
CA GLU A 43 -3.22 7.71 3.44
C GLU A 43 -4.49 7.69 2.58
N ALA A 44 -4.64 8.65 1.65
CA ALA A 44 -5.79 8.71 0.76
C ALA A 44 -5.88 7.48 -0.15
N ALA A 45 -4.74 6.96 -0.64
CA ALA A 45 -4.69 5.75 -1.43
C ALA A 45 -5.09 4.51 -0.60
N LEU A 46 -4.64 4.40 0.66
CA LEU A 46 -5.05 3.32 1.55
C LEU A 46 -6.56 3.36 1.81
N GLU A 47 -7.11 4.53 2.16
CA GLU A 47 -8.55 4.72 2.38
C GLU A 47 -9.36 4.26 1.15
N ARG A 48 -8.92 4.67 -0.05
CA ARG A 48 -9.57 4.28 -1.30
C ARG A 48 -9.56 2.77 -1.52
N VAL A 49 -8.42 2.11 -1.30
CA VAL A 49 -8.31 0.65 -1.48
C VAL A 49 -9.20 -0.08 -0.47
N THR A 50 -9.22 0.36 0.79
CA THR A 50 -10.08 -0.19 1.84
C THR A 50 -11.55 -0.06 1.47
N ALA A 51 -12.01 1.13 1.10
CA ALA A 51 -13.42 1.36 0.74
C ALA A 51 -13.87 0.52 -0.46
N ILE A 52 -13.00 0.30 -1.45
CA ILE A 52 -13.32 -0.57 -2.60
C ILE A 52 -13.37 -2.04 -2.16
N ASN A 53 -12.45 -2.48 -1.29
CA ASN A 53 -12.44 -3.84 -0.77
C ASN A 53 -13.69 -4.15 0.05
N GLU A 54 -14.12 -3.25 0.92
CA GLU A 54 -15.37 -3.39 1.69
C GLU A 54 -16.58 -3.55 0.77
N ARG A 55 -16.67 -2.72 -0.28
CA ARG A 55 -17.73 -2.87 -1.30
C ARG A 55 -17.63 -4.20 -2.05
N TYR A 56 -16.42 -4.66 -2.36
CA TYR A 56 -16.18 -5.96 -2.99
C TYR A 56 -16.66 -7.11 -2.09
N VAL A 57 -16.37 -7.06 -0.79
CA VAL A 57 -16.83 -8.07 0.18
C VAL A 57 -18.35 -8.09 0.29
N ILE A 58 -18.99 -6.92 0.40
CA ILE A 58 -20.45 -6.81 0.53
C ILE A 58 -21.17 -7.28 -0.75
N ALA A 59 -20.70 -6.84 -1.92
CA ALA A 59 -21.36 -7.13 -3.21
C ALA A 59 -20.92 -8.44 -3.86
N GLY A 60 -19.91 -9.11 -3.29
CA GLY A 60 -19.28 -10.29 -3.88
C GLY A 60 -19.96 -11.60 -3.56
N GLU A 61 -20.89 -11.62 -2.58
CA GLU A 61 -21.45 -12.85 -2.01
C GLU A 61 -20.36 -13.85 -1.59
N LEU A 62 -19.24 -13.32 -1.10
CA LEU A 62 -18.04 -14.08 -0.81
C LEU A 62 -18.29 -15.15 0.26
N ASP A 63 -17.72 -16.32 0.04
CA ASP A 63 -17.63 -17.36 1.07
C ASP A 63 -16.63 -16.99 2.19
N ASP A 64 -16.55 -17.80 3.24
CA ASP A 64 -15.72 -17.50 4.40
C ASP A 64 -14.22 -17.45 4.06
N GLN A 65 -13.76 -18.29 3.12
CA GLN A 65 -12.37 -18.30 2.67
C GLN A 65 -12.06 -17.03 1.86
N GLU A 66 -12.96 -16.65 0.96
CA GLU A 66 -12.84 -15.43 0.16
C GLU A 66 -12.90 -14.15 1.01
N ARG A 67 -13.70 -14.15 2.09
CA ARG A 67 -13.73 -13.04 3.06
C ARG A 67 -12.42 -12.93 3.82
N ALA A 68 -11.88 -14.04 4.32
CA ALA A 68 -10.59 -14.07 5.00
C ALA A 68 -9.47 -13.54 4.07
N ALA A 69 -9.44 -14.00 2.82
CA ALA A 69 -8.48 -13.53 1.82
C ALA A 69 -8.64 -12.02 1.50
N ALA A 70 -9.87 -11.50 1.50
CA ALA A 70 -10.12 -10.06 1.32
C ALA A 70 -9.67 -9.22 2.53
N GLU A 71 -9.74 -9.77 3.74
CA GLU A 71 -9.22 -9.14 4.96
C GLU A 71 -7.68 -9.12 4.97
N ASP A 72 -7.05 -10.27 4.76
CA ASP A 72 -5.59 -10.42 4.70
C ASP A 72 -4.97 -9.47 3.68
N TYR A 73 -5.63 -9.31 2.53
CA TYR A 73 -5.22 -8.34 1.52
C TYR A 73 -5.16 -6.90 2.06
N ILE A 74 -6.19 -6.43 2.77
CA ILE A 74 -6.20 -5.05 3.30
C ILE A 74 -5.19 -4.89 4.42
N GLN A 75 -5.01 -5.90 5.26
CA GLN A 75 -3.96 -5.90 6.27
C GLN A 75 -2.56 -5.77 5.63
N GLY A 76 -2.31 -6.50 4.53
CA GLY A 76 -1.07 -6.38 3.76
C GLY A 76 -0.84 -4.99 3.17
N VAL A 77 -1.86 -4.40 2.52
CA VAL A 77 -1.76 -3.03 1.97
C VAL A 77 -1.51 -2.01 3.08
N ALA A 78 -2.20 -2.13 4.22
CA ALA A 78 -2.02 -1.25 5.37
C ALA A 78 -0.62 -1.38 6.00
N ALA A 79 -0.05 -2.59 6.06
CA ALA A 79 1.30 -2.83 6.55
C ALA A 79 2.36 -2.13 5.68
N VAL A 80 2.27 -2.30 4.36
CA VAL A 80 3.17 -1.62 3.40
C VAL A 80 3.02 -0.09 3.50
N ASN A 81 1.78 0.41 3.62
CA ASN A 81 1.53 1.83 3.80
C ASN A 81 2.20 2.40 5.05
N ARG A 82 2.08 1.68 6.18
CA ARG A 82 2.71 2.05 7.45
C ARG A 82 4.23 2.08 7.34
N GLN A 83 4.83 1.07 6.71
CA GLN A 83 6.28 1.03 6.49
C GLN A 83 6.77 2.20 5.65
N ALA A 84 6.09 2.53 4.55
CA ALA A 84 6.45 3.68 3.71
C ALA A 84 6.40 5.00 4.50
N ARG A 85 5.37 5.19 5.33
CA ARG A 85 5.24 6.39 6.18
C ARG A 85 6.28 6.45 7.30
N LEU A 86 6.63 5.31 7.91
CA LEU A 86 7.74 5.25 8.86
C LEU A 86 9.07 5.61 8.19
N ALA A 87 9.31 5.14 6.97
CA ALA A 87 10.49 5.50 6.19
C ALA A 87 10.55 7.01 5.88
N ILE A 88 9.41 7.62 5.54
CA ILE A 88 9.29 9.08 5.42
C ILE A 88 9.66 9.76 6.74
N GLY A 89 9.04 9.34 7.85
CA GLY A 89 9.29 9.92 9.16
C GLY A 89 10.76 9.85 9.57
N GLY A 90 11.39 8.69 9.39
CA GLY A 90 12.81 8.48 9.67
C GLY A 90 13.74 9.31 8.79
N TYR A 91 13.41 9.50 7.51
CA TYR A 91 14.18 10.35 6.60
C TYR A 91 14.08 11.84 6.96
N LEU A 92 12.93 12.28 7.47
CA LEU A 92 12.70 13.67 7.87
C LEU A 92 13.31 14.01 9.24
N GLN A 93 13.66 13.01 10.05
CA GLN A 93 14.29 13.22 11.36
C GLN A 93 15.76 13.66 11.22
N PRO A 94 16.15 14.79 11.84
CA PRO A 94 17.55 15.23 11.84
C PRO A 94 18.48 14.20 12.48
N GLY A 95 19.56 13.81 11.79
CA GLY A 95 20.60 12.92 12.34
C GLY A 95 20.31 11.42 12.18
N THR A 96 19.13 11.03 11.70
CA THR A 96 18.79 9.64 11.37
C THR A 96 18.85 9.50 9.86
N ASN A 97 19.80 8.73 9.35
CA ASN A 97 19.83 8.35 7.94
C ASN A 97 19.51 6.86 7.89
N PRO A 98 18.22 6.46 7.94
CA PRO A 98 17.89 5.06 7.94
C PRO A 98 18.26 4.52 6.56
N ARG A 99 19.37 3.77 6.49
CA ARG A 99 19.55 2.82 5.41
C ARG A 99 18.27 1.97 5.40
N LEU A 100 17.62 1.88 4.25
CA LEU A 100 16.37 1.13 4.03
C LEU A 100 16.62 -0.39 4.11
N GLU A 101 17.48 -0.83 5.03
CA GLU A 101 17.81 -2.24 5.27
C GLU A 101 16.52 -2.96 5.63
N GLY A 102 16.09 -3.88 4.76
CA GLY A 102 14.86 -4.66 4.93
C GLY A 102 13.59 -4.06 4.33
N TRP A 103 13.65 -2.94 3.58
CA TRP A 103 12.48 -2.50 2.81
C TRP A 103 12.32 -3.36 1.55
N ILE A 104 11.63 -4.48 1.73
CA ILE A 104 11.21 -5.35 0.66
C ILE A 104 9.88 -4.79 0.13
N VAL A 105 9.92 -4.04 -0.99
CA VAL A 105 8.71 -3.79 -1.79
C VAL A 105 8.45 -5.06 -2.59
N GLU A 106 7.99 -6.09 -1.89
CA GLU A 106 7.57 -7.31 -2.56
C GLU A 106 6.14 -7.09 -3.05
N ASP A 107 5.96 -7.14 -4.37
CA ASP A 107 4.66 -7.33 -5.03
C ASP A 107 3.96 -8.64 -4.59
N SER A 108 4.67 -9.48 -3.81
CA SER A 108 4.41 -10.89 -3.49
C SER A 108 3.04 -11.21 -2.87
N ASN A 109 2.34 -10.27 -2.25
CA ASN A 109 1.02 -10.57 -1.69
C ASN A 109 -0.11 -10.54 -2.73
N ILE A 110 0.16 -10.21 -4.00
CA ILE A 110 -0.83 -10.45 -5.09
C ILE A 110 -0.70 -11.85 -5.70
N ASP A 111 0.51 -12.38 -5.85
CA ASP A 111 0.69 -13.63 -6.62
C ASP A 111 0.36 -14.89 -5.80
N GLN A 112 0.50 -14.86 -4.47
CA GLN A 112 0.13 -16.01 -3.63
C GLN A 112 -1.39 -16.20 -3.45
N ALA A 113 -2.20 -15.15 -3.61
CA ALA A 113 -3.66 -15.22 -3.48
C ALA A 113 -4.37 -15.62 -4.79
N LEU A 114 -3.63 -15.84 -5.88
CA LEU A 114 -4.16 -16.22 -7.20
C LEU A 114 -3.70 -17.62 -7.65
N GLN A 115 -3.02 -18.38 -6.77
CA GLN A 115 -2.53 -19.74 -7.05
C GLN A 115 -3.20 -20.85 -6.22
N GLN A 116 -4.31 -20.58 -5.54
CA GLN A 116 -5.17 -21.61 -4.92
C GLN A 116 -6.62 -21.43 -5.36
#